data_AF-A0A3C2A4P4-F1
#
_entry.id   AF-A0A3C2A4P4-F1
#
_cell.length_a   1.000
_cell.length_b   1.000
_cell.length_c   1.000
_cell.angle_alpha   90.00
_cell.angle_beta   90.00
_cell.angle_gamma   90.00
#
_symmetry.space_group_name_H-M   'P 1'
#
loop_
_entity.id
_entity.type
_entity.pdbx_description
1 polymer ?
#
loop_
_entity_poly.entity_id
_entity_poly.type
_entity_poly.pdbx_seq_one_letter_code
_entity_poly.pdbx_strand_id
1 'polypeptide(L)'
;ATQGAAQALLAKVHLTNSNYSAAQSLLETVINSGNYALEDDYSDVFYSEGNDEIIFAIPYLDDDAVESQDFSFEMTAGGQASGLNYLTDDFKAFMAVEDIERAAALVNPLDANETGKFISASSDVRLCGNDWIVLRLADVYLMHAEAVLAGANTTTDAGAITSYNATRERAGVTALATDGSETLTKTMLMNERRVELAFENHRLYDLIRMGVATDVLGAFATAEGHAFTATDLLLPIPQAEINVSGGALTQNPGY
;
A
#
# COMPACT_ATOMS: atom_id res chain seq x y z
N ALA A 1 -19.95 2.42 0.38
CA ALA A 1 -18.91 3.46 0.56
C ALA A 1 -19.43 4.58 1.47
N THR A 2 -18.58 5.11 2.35
CA THR A 2 -18.92 6.15 3.34
C THR A 2 -18.38 7.53 2.91
N GLN A 3 -18.70 8.59 3.68
CA GLN A 3 -18.06 9.89 3.52
C GLN A 3 -16.54 9.82 3.75
N GLY A 4 -16.09 9.06 4.75
CA GLY A 4 -14.66 8.85 5.04
C GLY A 4 -13.91 8.24 3.86
N ALA A 5 -14.51 7.26 3.17
CA ALA A 5 -13.93 6.68 1.96
C ALA A 5 -13.74 7.70 0.85
N ALA A 6 -14.74 8.55 0.60
CA ALA A 6 -14.63 9.61 -0.40
C ALA A 6 -13.54 10.65 -0.03
N GLN A 7 -13.43 11.01 1.25
CA GLN A 7 -12.43 11.96 1.75
C GLN A 7 -11.01 11.39 1.65
N ALA A 8 -10.79 10.14 2.07
CA ALA A 8 -9.50 9.49 1.99
C ALA A 8 -9.04 9.30 0.54
N LEU A 9 -9.95 8.91 -0.37
CA LEU A 9 -9.64 8.81 -1.79
C LEU A 9 -9.30 10.17 -2.41
N LEU A 10 -10.07 11.21 -2.08
CA LEU A 10 -9.81 12.57 -2.56
C LEU A 10 -8.49 13.13 -2.02
N ALA A 11 -8.14 12.83 -0.77
CA ALA A 11 -6.84 13.19 -0.21
C ALA A 11 -5.69 12.56 -1.00
N LYS A 12 -5.81 11.28 -1.39
CA LYS A 12 -4.84 10.60 -2.25
C LYS A 12 -4.71 11.28 -3.62
N VAL A 13 -5.82 11.70 -4.23
CA VAL A 13 -5.80 12.51 -5.47
C VAL A 13 -5.10 13.85 -5.26
N HIS A 14 -5.33 14.52 -4.14
CA HIS A 14 -4.64 15.77 -3.82
C HIS A 14 -3.14 15.56 -3.63
N LEU A 15 -2.70 14.51 -2.92
CA LEU A 15 -1.28 14.17 -2.78
C LEU A 15 -0.61 13.89 -4.12
N THR A 16 -1.27 13.12 -5.00
CA THR A 16 -0.76 12.85 -6.36
C THR A 16 -0.58 14.12 -7.19
N ASN A 17 -1.39 15.15 -6.94
CA ASN A 17 -1.30 16.46 -7.60
C ASN A 17 -0.52 17.50 -6.78
N SER A 18 0.22 17.08 -5.74
CA SER A 18 0.99 17.96 -4.84
C SER A 18 0.16 19.04 -4.12
N ASN A 19 -1.14 18.85 -4.00
CA ASN A 19 -2.06 19.72 -3.27
C ASN A 19 -2.09 19.38 -1.77
N TYR A 20 -0.93 19.47 -1.12
CA TYR A 20 -0.70 18.94 0.24
C TYR A 20 -1.65 19.50 1.30
N SER A 21 -1.92 20.81 1.29
CA SER A 21 -2.82 21.44 2.27
C SER A 21 -4.27 20.93 2.18
N ALA A 22 -4.75 20.67 0.96
CA ALA A 22 -6.08 20.09 0.75
C ALA A 22 -6.14 18.63 1.20
N ALA A 23 -5.08 17.85 0.92
CA ALA A 23 -4.96 16.49 1.42
C ALA A 23 -4.95 16.45 2.96
N GLN A 24 -4.10 17.27 3.60
CA GLN A 24 -3.98 17.34 5.05
C GLN A 24 -5.34 17.58 5.71
N SER A 25 -6.08 18.60 5.25
CA SER A 25 -7.40 18.96 5.82
C SER A 25 -8.40 17.79 5.76
N LEU A 26 -8.42 17.04 4.66
CA LEU A 26 -9.30 15.88 4.50
C LEU A 26 -8.88 14.72 5.40
N LEU A 27 -7.57 14.46 5.51
CA LEU A 27 -7.03 13.37 6.31
C LEU A 27 -7.25 13.63 7.80
N GLU A 28 -7.03 14.86 8.27
CA GLU A 28 -7.36 15.30 9.63
C GLU A 28 -8.86 15.12 9.91
N THR A 29 -9.74 15.38 8.93
CA THR A 29 -11.18 15.16 9.09
C THR A 29 -11.49 13.66 9.28
N VAL A 30 -10.84 12.77 8.53
CA VAL A 30 -11.03 11.32 8.67
C VAL A 30 -10.51 10.84 10.02
N ILE A 31 -9.28 11.21 10.40
CA ILE A 31 -8.63 10.84 11.66
C ILE A 31 -9.47 11.32 12.86
N ASN A 32 -9.90 12.58 12.85
CA ASN A 32 -10.64 13.17 13.97
C ASN A 32 -12.12 12.77 14.02
N SER A 33 -12.61 12.00 13.05
CA SER A 33 -14.01 11.56 13.04
C SER A 33 -14.33 10.54 14.13
N GLY A 34 -13.33 9.77 14.57
CA GLY A 34 -13.52 8.65 15.52
C GLY A 34 -14.33 7.48 14.97
N ASN A 35 -14.61 7.45 13.65
CA ASN A 35 -15.37 6.39 13.00
C ASN A 35 -14.52 5.18 12.60
N TYR A 36 -13.19 5.28 12.73
CA TYR A 36 -12.22 4.28 12.35
C TYR A 36 -11.17 4.15 13.45
N ALA A 37 -10.63 2.94 13.62
CA ALA A 37 -9.55 2.65 14.57
C ALA A 37 -8.50 1.76 13.89
N LEU A 38 -7.25 1.80 14.35
CA LEU A 38 -6.30 0.76 13.94
C LEU A 38 -6.69 -0.53 14.68
N GLU A 39 -6.57 -1.67 14.03
CA GLU A 39 -6.67 -2.95 14.74
C GLU A 39 -5.46 -3.10 15.66
N ASP A 40 -5.68 -3.71 16.84
CA ASP A 40 -4.62 -3.96 17.82
C ASP A 40 -3.53 -4.87 17.22
N ASP A 41 -3.94 -5.91 16.48
CA ASP A 41 -3.07 -6.83 15.77
C ASP A 41 -3.14 -6.59 14.25
N TYR A 42 -1.99 -6.44 13.58
CA TYR A 42 -1.87 -6.16 12.14
C TYR A 42 -2.52 -7.22 11.27
N SER A 43 -2.47 -8.49 11.67
CA SER A 43 -3.10 -9.57 10.93
C SER A 43 -4.61 -9.42 10.86
N ASP A 44 -5.23 -8.88 11.91
CA ASP A 44 -6.69 -8.83 12.02
C ASP A 44 -7.30 -7.90 10.95
N VAL A 45 -6.52 -6.93 10.47
CA VAL A 45 -6.90 -6.08 9.33
C VAL A 45 -7.31 -6.92 8.10
N PHE A 46 -6.65 -8.06 7.86
CA PHE A 46 -6.82 -8.89 6.66
C PHE A 46 -7.60 -10.19 6.90
N TYR A 47 -7.75 -10.59 8.16
CA TYR A 47 -8.38 -11.85 8.57
C TYR A 47 -9.68 -11.66 9.38
N SER A 48 -10.05 -10.41 9.70
CA SER A 48 -11.31 -10.02 10.34
C SER A 48 -12.03 -9.02 9.43
N GLU A 49 -12.95 -9.48 8.60
CA GLU A 49 -13.64 -8.62 7.63
C GLU A 49 -14.53 -7.56 8.29
N GLY A 50 -14.60 -6.38 7.66
CA GLY A 50 -15.42 -5.28 8.15
C GLY A 50 -14.95 -4.66 9.48
N ASN A 51 -13.70 -4.88 9.86
CA ASN A 51 -13.08 -4.30 11.05
C ASN A 51 -13.01 -2.76 11.02
N ASP A 52 -12.66 -2.15 12.16
CA ASP A 52 -12.75 -0.70 12.35
C ASP A 52 -11.64 0.05 11.58
N GLU A 53 -10.60 -0.64 11.09
CA GLU A 53 -9.54 -0.04 10.28
C GLU A 53 -9.93 0.13 8.81
N ILE A 54 -10.81 -0.73 8.30
CA ILE A 54 -11.22 -0.73 6.90
C ILE A 54 -12.13 0.46 6.61
N ILE A 55 -11.67 1.35 5.72
CA ILE A 55 -12.43 2.49 5.25
C ILE A 55 -13.24 2.11 3.99
N PHE A 56 -12.64 1.35 3.09
CA PHE A 56 -13.27 0.83 1.89
C PHE A 56 -12.59 -0.45 1.41
N ALA A 57 -13.39 -1.49 1.19
CA ALA A 57 -12.97 -2.76 0.62
C ALA A 57 -13.99 -3.24 -0.43
N ILE A 58 -13.52 -4.12 -1.31
CA ILE A 58 -14.36 -4.89 -2.23
C ILE A 58 -14.63 -6.24 -1.55
N PRO A 59 -15.89 -6.55 -1.19
CA PRO A 59 -16.19 -7.75 -0.45
C PRO A 59 -16.18 -9.00 -1.35
N TYR A 60 -15.73 -10.12 -0.80
CA TYR A 60 -15.82 -11.43 -1.43
C TYR A 60 -16.40 -12.47 -0.46
N LEU A 61 -16.80 -13.63 -0.98
CA LEU A 61 -17.37 -14.72 -0.21
C LEU A 61 -16.62 -16.03 -0.50
N ASP A 62 -16.21 -16.72 0.57
CA ASP A 62 -15.61 -18.06 0.45
C ASP A 62 -16.61 -19.03 -0.18
N ASP A 63 -16.10 -19.89 -1.06
CA ASP A 63 -16.83 -20.99 -1.70
C ASP A 63 -18.06 -20.54 -2.55
N ASP A 64 -18.21 -19.26 -2.85
CA ASP A 64 -19.28 -18.75 -3.71
C ASP A 64 -18.88 -18.80 -5.19
N ALA A 65 -19.81 -19.19 -6.06
CA ALA A 65 -19.54 -19.37 -7.49
C ALA A 65 -19.48 -18.07 -8.30
N VAL A 66 -19.90 -16.94 -7.72
CA VAL A 66 -20.06 -15.65 -8.41
C VAL A 66 -19.34 -14.52 -7.67
N GLU A 67 -19.43 -14.51 -6.34
CA GLU A 67 -18.94 -13.44 -5.48
C GLU A 67 -17.62 -13.80 -4.77
N SER A 68 -16.86 -14.76 -5.30
CA SER A 68 -15.52 -15.11 -4.83
C SER A 68 -14.42 -14.55 -5.75
N GLN A 69 -13.18 -14.72 -5.34
CA GLN A 69 -11.98 -14.36 -6.08
C GLN A 69 -10.95 -15.50 -6.06
N ASP A 70 -10.02 -15.50 -7.01
CA ASP A 70 -8.93 -16.49 -7.06
C ASP A 70 -7.53 -15.88 -6.84
N PHE A 71 -7.42 -14.56 -6.65
CA PHE A 71 -6.14 -13.89 -6.44
C PHE A 71 -5.42 -14.42 -5.20
N SER A 72 -6.15 -14.77 -4.13
CA SER A 72 -5.57 -15.31 -2.89
C SER A 72 -4.75 -16.56 -3.17
N PHE A 73 -5.24 -17.44 -4.04
CA PHE A 73 -4.50 -18.61 -4.48
C PHE A 73 -3.45 -18.29 -5.55
N GLU A 74 -3.79 -17.41 -6.50
CA GLU A 74 -2.90 -17.04 -7.60
C GLU A 74 -1.61 -16.35 -7.12
N MET A 75 -1.65 -15.68 -5.96
CA MET A 75 -0.48 -15.07 -5.34
C MET A 75 0.48 -16.07 -4.66
N THR A 76 0.08 -17.34 -4.51
CA THR A 76 0.90 -18.44 -3.95
C THR A 76 1.58 -19.26 -5.04
N ALA A 77 2.50 -20.18 -4.70
CA ALA A 77 3.13 -21.14 -5.60
C ALA A 77 2.14 -22.01 -6.39
N GLY A 78 0.90 -22.11 -5.91
CA GLY A 78 -0.18 -22.81 -6.61
C GLY A 78 -0.73 -22.05 -7.82
N GLY A 79 -0.53 -20.73 -7.89
CA GLY A 79 -1.04 -19.86 -8.94
C GLY A 79 -0.56 -20.22 -10.34
N GLN A 80 -1.41 -20.03 -11.35
CA GLN A 80 -1.14 -20.43 -12.74
C GLN A 80 -1.54 -19.38 -13.79
N ALA A 81 -2.28 -18.34 -13.42
CA ALA A 81 -2.94 -17.41 -14.33
C ALA A 81 -2.64 -15.94 -14.04
N SER A 82 -2.83 -15.49 -12.80
CA SER A 82 -2.87 -14.05 -12.45
C SER A 82 -1.54 -13.53 -11.92
N GLY A 83 -0.63 -14.44 -11.57
CA GLY A 83 0.76 -14.12 -11.22
C GLY A 83 1.05 -14.22 -9.74
N LEU A 84 2.23 -14.77 -9.45
CA LEU A 84 2.76 -14.97 -8.11
C LEU A 84 3.09 -13.62 -7.45
N ASN A 85 2.82 -13.49 -6.15
CA ASN A 85 3.20 -12.30 -5.40
C ASN A 85 4.19 -12.67 -4.30
N TYR A 86 5.45 -12.77 -4.71
CA TYR A 86 6.54 -13.24 -3.85
C TYR A 86 7.28 -12.08 -3.20
N LEU A 87 7.69 -12.28 -1.95
CA LEU A 87 8.60 -11.40 -1.25
C LEU A 87 9.96 -11.46 -1.95
N THR A 88 10.45 -10.31 -2.42
CA THR A 88 11.82 -10.18 -2.93
C THR A 88 12.81 -10.30 -1.79
N ASP A 89 14.04 -10.75 -2.08
CA ASP A 89 15.10 -10.82 -1.06
C ASP A 89 15.43 -9.43 -0.49
N ASP A 90 15.37 -8.38 -1.33
CA ASP A 90 15.48 -6.98 -0.90
C ASP A 90 14.39 -6.61 0.13
N PHE A 91 13.14 -7.03 -0.09
CA PHE A 91 12.06 -6.74 0.86
C PHE A 91 12.23 -7.50 2.18
N LYS A 92 12.63 -8.78 2.12
CA LYS A 92 12.90 -9.58 3.32
C LYS A 92 14.06 -9.01 4.14
N ALA A 93 15.13 -8.58 3.49
CA ALA A 93 16.27 -7.95 4.13
C ALA A 93 15.96 -6.55 4.68
N PHE A 94 14.97 -5.87 4.10
CA PHE A 94 14.51 -4.55 4.52
C PHE A 94 13.66 -4.58 5.79
N MET A 95 12.84 -5.60 6.00
CA MET A 95 12.00 -5.70 7.20
C MET A 95 12.88 -5.68 8.46
N ALA A 96 12.53 -4.80 9.41
CA ALA A 96 13.29 -4.65 10.64
C ALA A 96 13.15 -5.93 11.49
N VAL A 97 14.23 -6.36 12.14
CA VAL A 97 14.22 -7.60 12.94
C VAL A 97 13.24 -7.50 14.12
N GLU A 98 13.03 -6.28 14.63
CA GLU A 98 12.06 -5.97 15.67
C GLU A 98 10.59 -5.97 15.19
N ASP A 99 10.33 -5.92 13.89
CA ASP A 99 8.98 -5.85 13.30
C ASP A 99 8.38 -7.26 13.15
N ILE A 100 8.29 -7.95 14.28
CA ILE A 100 7.89 -9.36 14.35
C ILE A 100 6.42 -9.54 13.95
N GLU A 101 5.59 -8.56 14.29
CA GLU A 101 4.14 -8.60 14.05
C GLU A 101 3.81 -8.57 12.56
N ARG A 102 4.32 -7.57 11.82
CA ARG A 102 4.06 -7.50 10.38
C ARG A 102 4.79 -8.61 9.64
N ALA A 103 5.98 -9.01 10.07
CA ALA A 103 6.67 -10.16 9.48
C ALA A 103 5.82 -11.44 9.56
N ALA A 104 5.13 -11.69 10.69
CA ALA A 104 4.27 -12.85 10.86
C ALA A 104 3.06 -12.85 9.91
N ALA A 105 2.51 -11.68 9.58
CA ALA A 105 1.38 -11.56 8.65
C ALA A 105 1.81 -11.47 7.17
N LEU A 106 2.99 -10.91 6.88
CA LEU A 106 3.46 -10.69 5.52
C LEU A 106 4.10 -11.95 4.91
N VAL A 107 4.58 -12.88 5.72
CA VAL A 107 5.26 -14.10 5.28
C VAL A 107 4.32 -15.30 5.46
N ASN A 108 4.07 -16.05 4.39
CA ASN A 108 3.30 -17.29 4.50
C ASN A 108 4.08 -18.33 5.33
N PRO A 109 3.48 -18.92 6.39
CA PRO A 109 4.14 -19.94 7.20
C PRO A 109 4.47 -21.24 6.44
N LEU A 110 3.84 -21.49 5.29
CA LEU A 110 4.07 -22.69 4.48
C LEU A 110 5.17 -22.50 3.43
N ASP A 111 5.37 -21.27 2.93
CA ASP A 111 6.46 -20.89 2.05
C ASP A 111 6.88 -19.45 2.34
N ALA A 112 8.09 -19.27 2.85
CA ALA A 112 8.60 -17.95 3.24
C ALA A 112 8.84 -16.98 2.07
N ASN A 113 8.62 -17.42 0.82
CA ASN A 113 8.64 -16.56 -0.36
C ASN A 113 7.27 -15.98 -0.68
N GLU A 114 6.17 -16.55 -0.20
CA GLU A 114 4.82 -16.12 -0.53
C GLU A 114 4.30 -15.08 0.47
N THR A 115 3.43 -14.19 -0.02
CA THR A 115 2.72 -13.28 0.86
C THR A 115 1.77 -14.04 1.79
N GLY A 116 1.90 -13.81 3.10
CA GLY A 116 1.01 -14.36 4.12
C GLY A 116 -0.27 -13.56 4.32
N LYS A 117 -0.51 -12.51 3.52
CA LYS A 117 -1.53 -11.49 3.79
C LYS A 117 -2.93 -11.85 3.30
N PHE A 118 -3.00 -12.73 2.29
CA PHE A 118 -4.24 -13.06 1.58
C PHE A 118 -4.49 -14.57 1.55
N ILE A 119 -4.08 -15.29 2.60
CA ILE A 119 -4.30 -16.74 2.68
C ILE A 119 -5.78 -16.98 2.96
N SER A 120 -6.43 -17.78 2.10
CA SER A 120 -7.85 -18.07 2.23
C SER A 120 -8.09 -19.32 3.09
N ALA A 121 -9.20 -19.31 3.83
CA ALA A 121 -9.73 -20.46 4.55
C ALA A 121 -10.75 -21.27 3.72
N SER A 122 -11.00 -20.87 2.47
CA SER A 122 -11.96 -21.49 1.56
C SER A 122 -11.69 -22.99 1.34
N SER A 123 -12.76 -23.76 1.16
CA SER A 123 -12.65 -25.19 0.86
C SER A 123 -12.23 -25.45 -0.60
N ASP A 124 -12.65 -24.57 -1.51
CA ASP A 124 -12.12 -24.48 -2.86
C ASP A 124 -11.13 -23.31 -2.93
N VAL A 125 -9.85 -23.65 -3.08
CA VAL A 125 -8.76 -22.67 -3.18
C VAL A 125 -8.91 -21.73 -4.39
N ARG A 126 -9.82 -21.99 -5.33
CA ARG A 126 -10.13 -21.07 -6.44
C ARG A 126 -11.31 -20.15 -6.18
N LEU A 127 -12.03 -20.35 -5.07
CA LEU A 127 -13.20 -19.56 -4.66
C LEU A 127 -12.93 -18.95 -3.28
N CYS A 128 -11.93 -18.08 -3.21
CA CYS A 128 -11.52 -17.40 -1.98
C CYS A 128 -12.41 -16.19 -1.67
N GLY A 129 -12.61 -15.94 -0.39
CA GLY A 129 -13.48 -14.89 0.14
C GLY A 129 -12.74 -13.67 0.70
N ASN A 130 -11.41 -13.66 0.75
CA ASN A 130 -10.69 -12.52 1.31
C ASN A 130 -11.05 -11.22 0.57
N ASP A 131 -11.53 -10.23 1.32
CA ASP A 131 -11.81 -8.89 0.85
C ASP A 131 -10.58 -8.19 0.28
N TRP A 132 -10.78 -7.41 -0.79
CA TRP A 132 -9.73 -6.53 -1.30
C TRP A 132 -9.83 -5.14 -0.68
N ILE A 133 -8.95 -4.85 0.27
CA ILE A 133 -8.89 -3.55 0.95
C ILE A 133 -8.32 -2.49 0.00
N VAL A 134 -9.09 -1.43 -0.22
CA VAL A 134 -8.71 -0.30 -1.09
C VAL A 134 -8.18 0.88 -0.27
N LEU A 135 -8.79 1.13 0.88
CA LEU A 135 -8.43 2.20 1.82
C LEU A 135 -8.62 1.71 3.26
N ARG A 136 -7.63 1.99 4.10
CA ARG A 136 -7.67 1.73 5.54
C ARG A 136 -6.97 2.84 6.33
N LEU A 137 -7.22 2.90 7.63
CA LEU A 137 -6.79 4.03 8.45
C LEU A 137 -5.26 4.21 8.53
N ALA A 138 -4.47 3.13 8.47
CA ALA A 138 -3.00 3.28 8.43
C ALA A 138 -2.52 4.05 7.19
N ASP A 139 -3.13 3.83 6.01
CA ASP A 139 -2.80 4.61 4.81
C ASP A 139 -3.15 6.10 5.03
N VAL A 140 -4.26 6.40 5.69
CA VAL A 140 -4.67 7.76 6.05
C VAL A 140 -3.65 8.43 6.98
N TYR A 141 -3.19 7.75 8.03
CA TYR A 141 -2.16 8.28 8.93
C TYR A 141 -0.85 8.58 8.20
N LEU A 142 -0.39 7.64 7.35
CA LEU A 142 0.87 7.82 6.63
C LEU A 142 0.74 8.87 5.51
N MET A 143 -0.42 8.98 4.85
CA MET A 143 -0.73 10.09 3.94
C MET A 143 -0.79 11.43 4.68
N HIS A 144 -1.24 11.46 5.94
CA HIS A 144 -1.28 12.69 6.73
C HIS A 144 0.13 13.17 7.07
N ALA A 145 1.00 12.28 7.54
CA ALA A 145 2.41 12.59 7.76
C ALA A 145 3.09 13.10 6.48
N GLU A 146 2.75 12.53 5.33
CA GLU A 146 3.22 13.01 4.03
C GLU A 146 2.72 14.42 3.67
N ALA A 147 1.42 14.66 3.88
CA ALA A 147 0.79 15.94 3.56
C ALA A 147 1.45 17.07 4.36
N VAL A 148 1.80 16.80 5.63
CA VAL A 148 2.53 17.76 6.48
C VAL A 148 3.99 17.94 6.03
N LEU A 149 4.67 16.87 5.58
CA LEU A 149 5.99 16.99 4.94
C LEU A 149 5.95 17.91 3.70
N ALA A 150 4.84 17.92 2.96
CA ALA A 150 4.58 18.83 1.85
C ALA A 150 5.70 18.91 0.79
N GLY A 151 6.32 17.76 0.48
CA GLY A 151 7.44 17.66 -0.46
C GLY A 151 8.81 18.01 0.12
N ALA A 152 8.90 18.44 1.38
CA ALA A 152 10.17 18.58 2.09
C ALA A 152 10.81 17.22 2.37
N ASN A 153 12.12 17.24 2.65
CA ASN A 153 12.87 16.01 2.98
C ASN A 153 12.69 15.59 4.44
N THR A 154 12.32 16.51 5.32
CA THR A 154 12.28 16.29 6.77
C THR A 154 11.23 17.18 7.44
N THR A 155 10.67 16.73 8.56
CA THR A 155 9.83 17.54 9.44
C THR A 155 10.03 17.16 10.92
N THR A 156 9.86 18.12 11.82
CA THR A 156 9.76 17.92 13.27
C THR A 156 8.33 18.18 13.77
N ASP A 157 7.36 18.26 12.87
CA ASP A 157 5.96 18.50 13.21
C ASP A 157 5.42 17.34 14.04
N ALA A 158 4.88 17.66 15.22
CA ALA A 158 4.41 16.66 16.16
C ALA A 158 3.22 15.85 15.59
N GLY A 159 2.32 16.47 14.82
CA GLY A 159 1.17 15.77 14.23
C GLY A 159 1.58 14.79 13.13
N ALA A 160 2.56 15.16 12.31
CA ALA A 160 3.16 14.25 11.33
C ALA A 160 3.83 13.05 12.01
N ILE A 161 4.62 13.30 13.06
CA ILE A 161 5.30 12.26 13.81
C ILE A 161 4.29 11.35 14.54
N THR A 162 3.25 11.91 15.16
CA THR A 162 2.18 11.11 15.79
C THR A 162 1.51 10.19 14.78
N SER A 163 1.22 10.68 13.57
CA SER A 163 0.58 9.84 12.53
C SER A 163 1.52 8.75 12.02
N TYR A 164 2.80 9.07 11.84
CA TYR A 164 3.83 8.09 11.52
C TYR A 164 4.02 7.04 12.62
N ASN A 165 3.99 7.46 13.89
CA ASN A 165 4.13 6.56 15.03
C ASN A 165 2.92 5.65 15.23
N ALA A 166 1.72 6.05 14.82
CA ALA A 166 0.51 5.24 15.00
C ALA A 166 0.66 3.82 14.43
N THR A 167 1.28 3.66 13.26
CA THR A 167 1.51 2.32 12.65
C THR A 167 2.68 1.59 13.30
N ARG A 168 3.68 2.32 13.78
CA ARG A 168 4.91 1.77 14.37
C ARG A 168 4.69 1.26 15.77
N GLU A 169 3.99 2.02 16.58
CA GLU A 169 3.64 1.65 17.95
C GLU A 169 2.77 0.41 17.96
N ARG A 170 1.79 0.31 17.03
CA ARG A 170 1.03 -0.92 16.80
C ARG A 170 1.98 -2.08 16.50
N ALA A 171 2.83 -1.93 15.47
CA ALA A 171 3.79 -2.94 15.02
C ALA A 171 4.90 -3.30 16.05
N GLY A 172 4.92 -2.69 17.24
CA GLY A 172 5.98 -2.86 18.23
C GLY A 172 7.35 -2.30 17.80
N VAL A 173 7.38 -1.45 16.78
CA VAL A 173 8.60 -0.85 16.23
C VAL A 173 8.85 0.52 16.87
N THR A 174 10.13 0.83 17.10
CA THR A 174 10.57 2.08 17.76
C THR A 174 9.91 3.32 17.15
N ALA A 175 9.14 4.05 17.98
CA ALA A 175 8.52 5.33 17.68
C ALA A 175 9.54 6.48 17.74
N LEU A 176 9.24 7.59 17.06
CA LEU A 176 10.01 8.83 17.19
C LEU A 176 9.44 9.73 18.30
N ALA A 177 10.31 10.49 18.98
CA ALA A 177 9.90 11.49 19.94
C ALA A 177 9.11 12.63 19.27
N THR A 178 7.97 13.01 19.86
CA THR A 178 7.10 14.10 19.38
C THR A 178 7.40 15.45 20.03
N ASP A 179 8.42 15.54 20.89
CA ASP A 179 8.82 16.76 21.62
C ASP A 179 9.71 17.72 20.79
N GLY A 180 9.91 17.39 19.50
CA GLY A 180 10.75 18.13 18.57
C GLY A 180 12.24 17.76 18.63
N SER A 181 12.64 16.78 19.45
CA SER A 181 14.02 16.29 19.51
C SER A 181 14.40 15.37 18.33
N GLU A 182 13.41 14.72 17.71
CA GLU A 182 13.59 13.84 16.58
C GLU A 182 12.91 14.36 15.31
N THR A 183 13.36 13.85 14.17
CA THR A 183 12.96 14.33 12.85
C THR A 183 12.44 13.17 12.02
N LEU A 184 11.21 13.29 11.51
CA LEU A 184 10.69 12.40 10.50
C LEU A 184 11.28 12.77 9.14
N THR A 185 11.96 11.83 8.49
CA THR A 185 12.48 12.01 7.13
C THR A 185 11.53 11.41 6.10
N LYS A 186 11.58 11.94 4.86
CA LYS A 186 10.86 11.36 3.71
C LYS A 186 11.21 9.88 3.51
N THR A 187 12.48 9.50 3.69
CA THR A 187 12.92 8.10 3.60
C THR A 187 12.29 7.23 4.67
N MET A 188 12.21 7.69 5.91
CA MET A 188 11.54 6.96 6.98
C MET A 188 10.07 6.74 6.67
N LEU A 189 9.36 7.78 6.22
CA LEU A 189 7.97 7.65 5.80
C LEU A 189 7.79 6.68 4.63
N MET A 190 8.65 6.76 3.60
CA MET A 190 8.62 5.84 2.47
C MET A 190 8.87 4.39 2.87
N ASN A 191 9.74 4.17 3.86
CA ASN A 191 10.06 2.87 4.40
C ASN A 191 8.89 2.31 5.21
N GLU A 192 8.28 3.13 6.06
CA GLU A 192 7.11 2.73 6.83
C GLU A 192 5.94 2.36 5.92
N ARG A 193 5.64 3.19 4.90
CA ARG A 193 4.63 2.86 3.88
C ARG A 193 4.95 1.58 3.12
N ARG A 194 6.24 1.28 2.89
CA ARG A 194 6.68 0.07 2.16
C ARG A 194 6.31 -1.20 2.91
N VAL A 195 6.55 -1.26 4.21
CA VAL A 195 6.24 -2.44 5.04
C VAL A 195 4.77 -2.47 5.44
N GLU A 196 4.23 -1.35 5.87
CA GLU A 196 2.85 -1.25 6.34
C GLU A 196 1.86 -1.65 5.23
N LEU A 197 2.05 -1.09 4.02
CA LEU A 197 1.15 -1.27 2.87
C LEU A 197 1.67 -2.31 1.86
N ALA A 198 2.55 -3.21 2.30
CA ALA A 198 3.10 -4.25 1.45
C ALA A 198 1.97 -5.11 0.85
N PHE A 199 2.08 -5.40 -0.45
CA PHE A 199 1.12 -6.19 -1.24
C PHE A 199 -0.28 -5.58 -1.45
N GLU A 200 -0.52 -4.35 -0.97
CA GLU A 200 -1.80 -3.65 -1.11
C GLU A 200 -1.85 -2.69 -2.31
N ASN A 201 -0.95 -2.84 -3.30
CA ASN A 201 -0.93 -2.05 -4.55
C ASN A 201 -0.58 -0.55 -4.41
N HIS A 202 0.08 -0.12 -3.33
CA HIS A 202 0.46 1.29 -3.13
C HIS A 202 1.84 1.68 -3.67
N ARG A 203 2.84 0.78 -3.58
CA ARG A 203 4.26 1.14 -3.65
C ARG A 203 4.65 1.89 -4.93
N LEU A 204 4.21 1.44 -6.11
CA LEU A 204 4.53 2.10 -7.37
C LEU A 204 4.02 3.55 -7.40
N TYR A 205 2.75 3.75 -7.04
CA TYR A 205 2.12 5.07 -7.05
C TYR A 205 2.73 6.01 -6.02
N ASP A 206 3.09 5.49 -4.84
CA ASP A 206 3.80 6.26 -3.82
C ASP A 206 5.15 6.75 -4.33
N LEU A 207 5.94 5.88 -4.95
CA LEU A 207 7.23 6.26 -5.51
C LEU A 207 7.12 7.28 -6.64
N ILE A 208 6.10 7.15 -7.49
CA ILE A 208 5.85 8.09 -8.61
C ILE A 208 5.54 9.47 -8.06
N ARG A 209 4.52 9.58 -7.20
CA ARG A 209 4.07 10.89 -6.71
C ARG A 209 5.07 11.54 -5.74
N MET A 210 5.92 10.74 -5.08
CA MET A 210 7.06 11.26 -4.32
C MET A 210 8.29 11.59 -5.19
N GLY A 211 8.25 11.34 -6.50
CA GLY A 211 9.31 11.72 -7.44
C GLY A 211 10.60 10.90 -7.31
N VAL A 212 10.52 9.67 -6.83
CA VAL A 212 11.68 8.79 -6.58
C VAL A 212 11.59 7.43 -7.30
N ALA A 213 10.55 7.21 -8.11
CA ALA A 213 10.31 5.92 -8.76
C ALA A 213 11.46 5.44 -9.64
N THR A 214 12.00 6.30 -10.52
CA THR A 214 13.11 5.92 -11.40
C THR A 214 14.36 5.53 -10.62
N ASP A 215 14.68 6.25 -9.55
CA ASP A 215 15.88 5.97 -8.75
C ASP A 215 15.73 4.65 -7.98
N VAL A 216 14.59 4.46 -7.31
CA VAL A 216 14.32 3.27 -6.48
C VAL A 216 14.15 2.02 -7.34
N LEU A 217 13.29 2.08 -8.36
CA LEU A 217 13.03 0.93 -9.25
C LEU A 217 14.22 0.66 -10.18
N GLY A 218 14.96 1.71 -10.57
CA GLY A 218 16.20 1.58 -11.34
C GLY A 218 17.32 0.90 -10.57
N ALA A 219 17.52 1.26 -9.31
CA ALA A 219 18.48 0.60 -8.43
C ALA A 219 18.10 -0.87 -8.21
N PHE A 220 16.83 -1.16 -7.94
CA PHE A 220 16.34 -2.53 -7.78
C PHE A 220 16.52 -3.36 -9.07
N ALA A 221 16.09 -2.84 -10.22
CA ALA A 221 16.27 -3.52 -11.50
C ALA A 221 17.75 -3.82 -11.78
N THR A 222 18.65 -2.86 -11.52
CA THR A 222 20.10 -3.05 -11.70
C THR A 222 20.64 -4.16 -10.81
N ALA A 223 20.19 -4.23 -9.55
CA ALA A 223 20.58 -5.28 -8.61
C ALA A 223 20.14 -6.68 -9.08
N GLU A 224 18.98 -6.75 -9.74
CA GLU A 224 18.42 -7.97 -10.35
C GLU A 224 18.96 -8.25 -11.77
N GLY A 225 19.91 -7.44 -12.28
CA GLY A 225 20.49 -7.63 -13.62
C GLY A 225 19.59 -7.19 -14.78
N HIS A 226 18.61 -6.33 -14.51
CA HIS A 226 17.67 -5.75 -15.45
C HIS A 226 17.93 -4.25 -15.69
N ALA A 227 17.32 -3.71 -16.75
CA ALA A 227 17.30 -2.28 -17.04
C ALA A 227 15.92 -1.72 -16.72
N PHE A 228 15.89 -0.49 -16.21
CA PHE A 228 14.66 0.27 -15.95
C PHE A 228 14.88 1.73 -16.30
N THR A 229 13.90 2.33 -16.95
CA THR A 229 13.90 3.69 -17.44
C THR A 229 12.59 4.40 -17.08
N ALA A 230 12.55 5.72 -17.22
CA ALA A 230 11.35 6.48 -16.89
C ALA A 230 10.12 6.12 -17.75
N THR A 231 10.31 5.54 -18.95
CA THR A 231 9.21 5.09 -19.81
C THR A 231 8.52 3.84 -19.25
N ASP A 232 9.22 3.04 -18.44
CA ASP A 232 8.70 1.81 -17.83
C ASP A 232 7.72 2.08 -16.66
N LEU A 233 7.50 3.36 -16.32
CA LEU A 233 6.51 3.78 -15.32
C LEU A 233 5.06 3.74 -15.83
N LEU A 234 4.85 3.63 -17.15
CA LEU A 234 3.53 3.59 -17.77
C LEU A 234 3.36 2.28 -18.52
N LEU A 235 2.19 1.65 -18.42
CA LEU A 235 1.86 0.55 -19.33
C LEU A 235 1.66 1.08 -20.76
N PRO A 236 1.94 0.29 -21.81
CA PRO A 236 1.55 0.65 -23.16
C PRO A 236 0.03 0.73 -23.25
N ILE A 237 -0.47 1.73 -23.98
CA ILE A 237 -1.90 1.78 -24.33
C ILE A 237 -2.19 0.56 -25.21
N PRO A 238 -3.23 -0.25 -24.91
CA PRO A 238 -3.53 -1.45 -25.68
C PRO A 238 -3.74 -1.12 -27.17
N GLN A 239 -3.05 -1.85 -28.05
CA GLN A 239 -3.07 -1.57 -29.49
C GLN A 239 -4.48 -1.63 -30.10
N ALA A 240 -5.34 -2.50 -29.56
CA ALA A 240 -6.74 -2.59 -29.97
C ALA A 240 -7.48 -1.27 -29.75
N GLU A 241 -7.26 -0.61 -28.61
CA GLU A 241 -7.88 0.68 -28.28
C GLU A 241 -7.36 1.80 -29.20
N ILE A 242 -6.05 1.83 -29.49
CA ILE A 242 -5.48 2.77 -30.46
C ILE A 242 -6.14 2.61 -31.83
N ASN A 243 -6.26 1.37 -32.32
CA ASN A 243 -6.84 1.07 -33.62
C ASN A 243 -8.31 1.51 -33.71
N VAL A 244 -9.11 1.21 -32.68
CA VAL A 244 -10.54 1.55 -32.63
C VAL A 244 -10.76 3.06 -32.46
N SER A 245 -9.83 3.76 -31.80
CA SER A 245 -9.92 5.21 -31.59
C SER A 245 -9.87 6.05 -32.88
N GLY A 246 -9.44 5.46 -34.01
CA GLY A 246 -9.35 6.16 -35.29
C GLY A 246 -8.37 7.33 -35.30
N GLY A 247 -7.35 7.29 -34.43
CA GLY A 247 -6.32 8.33 -34.29
C GLY A 247 -6.54 9.32 -33.14
N ALA A 248 -7.56 9.12 -32.30
CA ALA A 248 -7.76 9.92 -31.09
C ALA A 248 -6.81 9.53 -29.94
N LEU A 249 -6.35 8.28 -29.91
CA LEU A 249 -5.34 7.79 -28.97
C LEU A 249 -3.99 7.63 -29.67
N THR A 250 -2.94 8.18 -29.07
CA THR A 250 -1.55 7.97 -29.46
C THR A 250 -0.82 7.26 -28.34
N GLN A 251 0.16 6.43 -28.69
CA GLN A 251 0.93 5.66 -27.71
C GLN A 251 1.71 6.57 -26.72
N ASN A 252 1.93 6.06 -25.51
CA ASN A 252 2.85 6.65 -24.53
C ASN A 252 4.27 6.75 -25.11
N PRO A 253 5.03 7.81 -24.81
CA PRO A 253 6.42 7.91 -25.25
C PRO A 253 7.25 6.70 -24.84
N GLY A 254 7.98 6.08 -25.78
CA GLY A 254 8.85 4.93 -25.53
C GLY A 254 8.28 3.57 -25.94
N TYR A 255 7.03 3.50 -26.37
CA TYR A 255 6.36 2.28 -26.86
C TYR A 255 6.02 2.34 -28.36
#